data_AF-A0A956GBI3-F1
#
_entry.id   AF-A0A956GBI3-F1
#
_cell.length_a   1.000
_cell.length_b   1.000
_cell.length_c   1.000
_cell.angle_alpha   90.00
_cell.angle_beta   90.00
_cell.angle_gamma   90.00
#
_symmetry.space_group_name_H-M   'P 1'
#
loop_
_entity.id
_entity.type
_entity.pdbx_description
1 polymer ?
#
loop_
_entity_poly.entity_id
_entity_poly.type
_entity_poly.pdbx_seq_one_letter_code
_entity_poly.pdbx_strand_id
1 'polypeptide(L)'
;PAPAPAPAQPAAPAKQAYARDNASFGEPKPIEPSAPVSAPPQYGHPVQGPDQEQQQMAQLYQISKRCMSAQTLAELDRLLINTLENAVQFERGFITYQLPSGDWKLVMSPKGDRWERRMVRDLLQASLRAQGAQLVVDSRKDNRLGQREDGGTDQRLLLPLRTQESPVGTIFLIANAPGALGEQSVDFLTLFSDVAALAIVNCARIDRGL
;
A
#
# COMPACT_ATOMS: atom_id res chain seq x y z
N PRO A 1 10.77 16.72 -57.61
CA PRO A 1 10.40 15.59 -56.73
C PRO A 1 11.31 15.54 -55.49
N ALA A 2 10.79 15.98 -54.34
CA ALA A 2 11.50 15.88 -53.05
C ALA A 2 11.41 14.44 -52.51
N PRO A 3 12.46 13.92 -51.84
CA PRO A 3 12.41 12.59 -51.24
C PRO A 3 11.52 12.59 -49.98
N ALA A 4 10.73 11.53 -49.84
CA ALA A 4 9.86 11.30 -48.69
C ALA A 4 10.69 11.06 -47.39
N PRO A 5 10.22 11.54 -46.23
CA PRO A 5 10.89 11.27 -44.95
C PRO A 5 10.71 9.81 -44.53
N ALA A 6 11.79 9.21 -44.03
CA ALA A 6 11.82 7.86 -43.50
C ALA A 6 10.97 7.73 -42.22
N PRO A 7 10.32 6.57 -41.97
CA PRO A 7 9.58 6.34 -40.73
C PRO A 7 10.51 6.23 -39.51
N ALA A 8 10.06 6.86 -38.42
CA ALA A 8 10.77 6.98 -37.15
C ALA A 8 11.06 5.62 -36.50
N GLN A 9 12.27 5.48 -35.95
CA GLN A 9 12.63 4.36 -35.07
C GLN A 9 11.80 4.42 -33.77
N PRO A 10 11.33 3.28 -33.24
CA PRO A 10 10.64 3.25 -31.96
C PRO A 10 11.60 3.59 -30.82
N ALA A 11 11.18 4.54 -29.97
CA ALA A 11 11.91 4.94 -28.78
C ALA A 11 12.08 3.76 -27.82
N ALA A 12 13.31 3.53 -27.37
CA ALA A 12 13.64 2.56 -26.33
C ALA A 12 12.92 2.91 -25.00
N PRO A 13 12.46 1.93 -24.22
CA PRO A 13 11.81 2.20 -22.95
C PRO A 13 12.79 2.82 -21.94
N ALA A 14 12.41 3.99 -21.43
CA ALA A 14 13.13 4.74 -20.42
C ALA A 14 13.24 3.93 -19.11
N LYS A 15 14.39 3.26 -18.94
CA LYS A 15 14.89 2.89 -17.61
C LYS A 15 15.50 4.14 -16.98
N GLN A 16 15.26 4.31 -15.68
CA GLN A 16 15.88 5.27 -14.74
C GLN A 16 15.16 6.62 -14.54
N ALA A 17 14.28 6.65 -13.54
CA ALA A 17 14.03 7.82 -12.69
C ALA A 17 13.31 7.41 -11.39
N TYR A 18 13.87 6.47 -10.62
CA TYR A 18 13.37 6.11 -9.27
C TYR A 18 14.32 6.62 -8.21
N ALA A 19 14.33 7.93 -7.97
CA ALA A 19 14.83 8.55 -6.76
C ALA A 19 14.53 10.04 -6.80
N ARG A 20 14.10 10.59 -5.65
CA ARG A 20 13.82 12.01 -5.35
C ARG A 20 12.38 12.45 -5.56
N ASP A 21 11.53 12.13 -4.60
CA ASP A 21 10.52 13.07 -4.10
C ASP A 21 10.14 12.69 -2.66
N ASN A 22 10.98 13.10 -1.70
CA ASN A 22 10.62 13.10 -0.28
C ASN A 22 9.79 14.36 -0.04
N ALA A 23 8.46 14.25 -0.02
CA ALA A 23 7.59 15.37 0.34
C ALA A 23 7.40 15.42 1.86
N SER A 24 7.95 16.45 2.52
CA SER A 24 7.66 16.78 3.93
C SER A 24 6.22 17.30 4.07
N PHE A 25 5.48 16.79 5.05
CA PHE A 25 4.10 17.23 5.35
C PHE A 25 4.03 17.64 6.82
N GLY A 26 3.50 18.82 7.11
CA GLY A 26 3.37 19.36 8.46
C GLY A 26 2.45 18.55 9.37
N GLU A 27 2.67 18.70 10.69
CA GLU A 27 2.01 17.92 11.75
C GLU A 27 0.47 18.05 11.73
N PRO A 28 -0.28 16.93 11.89
CA PRO A 28 -1.73 16.97 12.07
C PRO A 28 -2.10 17.40 13.49
N LYS A 29 -3.15 18.24 13.63
CA LYS A 29 -3.68 18.70 14.92
C LYS A 29 -4.27 17.55 15.77
N PRO A 30 -4.25 17.66 17.12
CA PRO A 30 -4.90 16.70 18.02
C PRO A 30 -6.42 16.84 17.97
N ILE A 31 -7.19 15.74 17.97
CA ILE A 31 -8.67 15.79 18.00
C ILE A 31 -9.25 14.68 18.88
N GLU A 32 -10.29 15.07 19.62
CA GLU A 32 -11.13 14.33 20.58
C GLU A 32 -11.85 13.09 20.02
N PRO A 33 -12.18 12.10 20.88
CA PRO A 33 -12.77 10.82 20.47
C PRO A 33 -14.24 10.97 20.05
N SER A 34 -14.59 10.42 18.89
CA SER A 34 -15.97 10.26 18.40
C SER A 34 -16.39 8.78 18.40
N ALA A 35 -17.70 8.56 18.57
CA ALA A 35 -18.46 7.34 18.84
C ALA A 35 -18.06 6.03 18.09
N PRO A 36 -18.42 4.83 18.65
CA PRO A 36 -17.89 3.54 18.23
C PRO A 36 -18.40 3.07 16.86
N VAL A 37 -17.50 2.46 16.09
CA VAL A 37 -17.73 1.86 14.76
C VAL A 37 -18.31 0.45 14.93
N SER A 38 -19.36 0.14 14.16
CA SER A 38 -20.06 -1.15 14.13
C SER A 38 -19.15 -2.33 13.77
N ALA A 39 -19.47 -3.50 14.36
CA ALA A 39 -18.72 -4.75 14.25
C ALA A 39 -18.53 -5.27 12.80
N PRO A 40 -17.42 -5.98 12.52
CA PRO A 40 -17.15 -6.53 11.20
C PRO A 40 -18.07 -7.71 10.85
N PRO A 41 -18.41 -7.91 9.56
CA PRO A 41 -19.22 -9.03 9.10
C PRO A 41 -18.48 -10.37 9.25
N GLN A 42 -19.19 -11.40 9.71
CA GLN A 42 -18.69 -12.78 9.78
C GLN A 42 -18.97 -13.50 8.45
N TYR A 43 -17.92 -13.97 7.77
CA TYR A 43 -18.02 -14.80 6.57
C TYR A 43 -17.46 -16.20 6.86
N GLY A 44 -18.18 -17.23 6.43
CA GLY A 44 -17.80 -18.63 6.63
C GLY A 44 -16.70 -19.06 5.66
N HIS A 45 -15.61 -19.58 6.20
CA HIS A 45 -14.48 -20.07 5.43
C HIS A 45 -14.78 -21.42 4.74
N PRO A 46 -14.45 -21.61 3.45
CA PRO A 46 -14.21 -22.94 2.92
C PRO A 46 -12.92 -23.50 3.54
N VAL A 47 -12.99 -24.70 4.12
CA VAL A 47 -11.85 -25.39 4.74
C VAL A 47 -10.75 -25.60 3.70
N GLN A 48 -9.62 -24.89 3.86
CA GLN A 48 -8.46 -24.99 2.98
C GLN A 48 -7.72 -26.32 3.20
N GLY A 49 -7.09 -26.86 2.16
CA GLY A 49 -6.25 -28.05 2.28
C GLY A 49 -4.96 -27.73 3.05
N PRO A 50 -4.42 -28.68 3.85
CA PRO A 50 -3.26 -28.44 4.74
C PRO A 50 -2.01 -27.94 3.99
N ASP A 51 -1.83 -28.31 2.73
CA ASP A 51 -0.67 -27.90 1.92
C ASP A 51 -0.72 -26.42 1.53
N GLN A 52 -1.91 -25.84 1.33
CA GLN A 52 -2.07 -24.45 0.89
C GLN A 52 -1.85 -23.47 2.05
N GLU A 53 -2.36 -23.81 3.24
CA GLU A 53 -2.14 -23.05 4.46
C GLU A 53 -0.65 -23.06 4.85
N GLN A 54 0.02 -24.22 4.76
CA GLN A 54 1.46 -24.32 4.99
C GLN A 54 2.29 -23.47 4.01
N GLN A 55 1.91 -23.45 2.73
CA GLN A 55 2.58 -22.61 1.73
C GLN A 55 2.41 -21.11 2.04
N GLN A 56 1.21 -20.68 2.42
CA GLN A 56 0.95 -19.29 2.79
C GLN A 56 1.73 -18.88 4.04
N MET A 57 1.74 -19.72 5.08
CA MET A 57 2.54 -19.46 6.29
C MET A 57 4.03 -19.40 5.99
N ALA A 58 4.55 -20.33 5.16
CA ALA A 58 5.94 -20.32 4.75
C ALA A 58 6.29 -19.03 3.99
N GLN A 59 5.40 -18.56 3.09
CA GLN A 59 5.59 -17.32 2.35
C GLN A 59 5.61 -16.10 3.28
N LEU A 60 4.65 -15.97 4.20
CA LEU A 60 4.61 -14.88 5.18
C LEU A 60 5.86 -14.88 6.07
N TYR A 61 6.33 -16.06 6.49
CA TYR A 61 7.56 -16.17 7.27
C TYR A 61 8.79 -15.66 6.50
N GLN A 62 8.93 -16.04 5.22
CA GLN A 62 10.03 -15.56 4.38
C GLN A 62 9.96 -14.04 4.15
N ILE A 63 8.76 -13.50 3.93
CA ILE A 63 8.54 -12.05 3.81
C ILE A 63 8.96 -11.34 5.09
N SER A 64 8.48 -11.82 6.24
CA SER A 64 8.83 -11.27 7.55
C SER A 64 10.33 -11.26 7.77
N LYS A 65 11.00 -12.40 7.55
CA LYS A 65 12.47 -12.50 7.69
C LYS A 65 13.20 -11.49 6.81
N ARG A 66 12.78 -11.34 5.54
CA ARG A 66 13.40 -10.38 4.62
C ARG A 66 13.18 -8.93 5.06
N CYS A 67 11.96 -8.59 5.47
CA CYS A 67 11.65 -7.23 5.96
C CYS A 67 12.44 -6.91 7.22
N MET A 68 12.59 -7.86 8.16
CA MET A 68 13.36 -7.67 9.39
C MET A 68 14.88 -7.63 9.16
N SER A 69 15.37 -8.15 8.04
CA SER A 69 16.79 -8.08 7.68
C SER A 69 17.20 -6.79 6.96
N ALA A 70 16.24 -5.95 6.59
CA ALA A 70 16.54 -4.69 5.91
C ALA A 70 17.32 -3.75 6.84
N GLN A 71 18.44 -3.21 6.34
CA GLN A 71 19.32 -2.34 7.14
C GLN A 71 19.06 -0.86 6.87
N THR A 72 18.34 -0.55 5.79
CA THR A 72 18.01 0.82 5.40
C THR A 72 16.54 0.92 4.99
N LEU A 73 15.95 2.11 5.16
CA LEU A 73 14.58 2.37 4.67
C LEU A 73 14.46 2.18 3.16
N ALA A 74 15.52 2.48 2.39
CA ALA A 74 15.50 2.32 0.93
C ALA A 74 15.46 0.85 0.48
N GLU A 75 16.15 -0.05 1.20
CA GLU A 75 16.03 -1.49 0.98
C GLU A 75 14.63 -2.00 1.35
N LEU A 76 14.11 -1.54 2.49
CA LEU A 76 12.78 -1.90 2.95
C LEU A 76 11.71 -1.47 1.94
N ASP A 77 11.77 -0.25 1.39
CA ASP A 77 10.82 0.23 0.38
C ASP A 77 10.70 -0.73 -0.80
N ARG A 78 11.85 -1.16 -1.33
CA ARG A 78 11.90 -2.07 -2.48
C ARG A 78 11.31 -3.42 -2.10
N LEU A 79 11.60 -3.92 -0.91
CA LEU A 79 11.03 -5.18 -0.42
C LEU A 79 9.52 -5.08 -0.25
N LEU A 80 9.00 -3.99 0.31
CA LEU A 80 7.58 -3.81 0.54
C LEU A 80 6.81 -3.74 -0.78
N ILE A 81 7.26 -2.91 -1.72
CA ILE A 81 6.63 -2.81 -3.04
C ILE A 81 6.71 -4.13 -3.81
N ASN A 82 7.89 -4.75 -3.86
CA ASN A 82 8.04 -6.02 -4.58
C ASN A 82 7.16 -7.11 -3.96
N THR A 83 6.98 -7.11 -2.64
CA THR A 83 6.07 -8.06 -1.98
C THR A 83 4.63 -7.82 -2.44
N LEU A 84 4.15 -6.57 -2.39
CA LEU A 84 2.80 -6.23 -2.84
C LEU A 84 2.57 -6.64 -4.29
N GLU A 85 3.48 -6.28 -5.20
CA GLU A 85 3.32 -6.54 -6.63
C GLU A 85 3.31 -8.02 -7.00
N ASN A 86 3.98 -8.86 -6.21
CA ASN A 86 4.01 -10.31 -6.42
C ASN A 86 2.88 -11.04 -5.70
N ALA A 87 2.32 -10.47 -4.64
CA ALA A 87 1.29 -11.12 -3.84
C ALA A 87 -0.13 -10.85 -4.34
N VAL A 88 -0.38 -9.67 -4.93
CA VAL A 88 -1.72 -9.23 -5.30
C VAL A 88 -1.75 -8.54 -6.66
N GLN A 89 -2.86 -8.74 -7.37
CA GLN A 89 -3.12 -8.08 -8.64
C GLN A 89 -3.75 -6.71 -8.38
N PHE A 90 -3.00 -5.65 -8.63
CA PHE A 90 -3.49 -4.27 -8.58
C PHE A 90 -2.80 -3.46 -9.68
N GLU A 91 -3.45 -2.39 -10.15
CA GLU A 91 -2.89 -1.51 -11.17
C GLU A 91 -2.19 -0.31 -10.55
N ARG A 92 -2.72 0.22 -9.44
CA ARG A 92 -2.12 1.39 -8.76
C ARG A 92 -2.11 1.21 -7.27
N GLY A 93 -1.05 1.67 -6.62
CA GLY A 93 -0.99 1.65 -5.18
C GLY A 93 0.20 2.41 -4.63
N PHE A 94 0.13 2.69 -3.34
CA PHE A 94 1.22 3.30 -2.61
C PHE A 94 1.28 2.79 -1.18
N ILE A 95 2.45 2.95 -0.60
CA ILE A 95 2.70 2.84 0.83
C ILE A 95 3.13 4.22 1.30
N THR A 96 2.58 4.68 2.41
CA THR A 96 3.09 5.87 3.08
C THR A 96 3.34 5.57 4.54
N TYR A 97 4.41 6.12 5.11
CA TYR A 97 4.75 5.94 6.50
C TYR A 97 5.56 7.12 7.03
N GLN A 98 5.53 7.29 8.35
CA GLN A 98 6.22 8.39 9.01
C GLN A 98 7.70 8.08 9.19
N LEU A 99 8.54 9.04 8.81
CA LEU A 99 9.99 9.02 9.01
C LEU A 99 10.36 9.47 10.42
N PRO A 100 11.59 9.15 10.85
CA PRO A 100 12.18 9.69 12.06
C PRO A 100 12.02 11.19 12.30
N SER A 101 12.10 12.00 11.24
CA SER A 101 11.98 13.45 11.28
C SER A 101 10.55 13.95 11.58
N GLY A 102 9.56 13.05 11.55
CA GLY A 102 8.14 13.39 11.58
C GLY A 102 7.52 13.54 10.19
N ASP A 103 8.34 13.64 9.14
CA ASP A 103 7.89 13.73 7.75
C ASP A 103 7.23 12.44 7.28
N TRP A 104 6.30 12.54 6.34
CA TRP A 104 5.69 11.37 5.71
C TRP A 104 6.40 11.01 4.41
N LYS A 105 6.84 9.77 4.30
CA LYS A 105 7.38 9.22 3.06
C LYS A 105 6.28 8.57 2.26
N LEU A 106 6.31 8.76 0.95
CA LEU A 106 5.42 8.11 0.00
C LEU A 106 6.25 7.21 -0.92
N VAL A 107 5.86 5.95 -1.00
CA VAL A 107 6.49 4.92 -1.84
C VAL A 107 5.42 4.41 -2.79
N MET A 108 5.59 4.67 -4.07
CA MET A 108 4.58 4.36 -5.09
C MET A 108 4.95 3.10 -5.86
N SER A 109 3.97 2.26 -6.19
CA SER A 109 4.19 1.18 -7.15
C SER A 109 4.59 1.77 -8.51
N PRO A 110 5.56 1.15 -9.21
CA PRO A 110 5.98 1.55 -10.55
C PRO A 110 4.86 1.52 -11.59
N LYS A 111 3.75 0.83 -11.34
CA LYS A 111 2.60 0.71 -12.25
C LYS A 111 1.65 1.92 -12.22
N GLY A 112 1.81 2.84 -11.26
CA GLY A 112 0.88 3.93 -11.03
C GLY A 112 1.34 5.32 -11.48
N ASP A 113 0.39 6.12 -11.94
CA ASP A 113 0.55 7.56 -12.17
C ASP A 113 0.81 8.34 -10.87
N ARG A 114 1.16 9.63 -11.01
CA ARG A 114 1.30 10.56 -9.89
C ARG A 114 0.02 10.63 -9.06
N TRP A 115 0.17 10.48 -7.75
CA TRP A 115 -0.90 10.70 -6.79
C TRP A 115 -0.97 12.17 -6.40
N GLU A 116 -2.18 12.73 -6.38
CA GLU A 116 -2.38 14.06 -5.82
C GLU A 116 -2.08 14.07 -4.32
N ARG A 117 -1.27 15.05 -3.89
CA ARG A 117 -0.88 15.20 -2.47
C ARG A 117 -2.08 15.30 -1.53
N ARG A 118 -3.13 16.01 -1.97
CA ARG A 118 -4.37 16.15 -1.19
C ARG A 118 -5.01 14.79 -0.97
N MET A 119 -5.13 13.98 -2.02
CA MET A 119 -5.75 12.67 -1.94
C MET A 119 -4.96 11.71 -1.06
N VAL A 120 -3.62 11.67 -1.17
CA VAL A 120 -2.76 10.85 -0.29
C VAL A 120 -2.98 11.22 1.17
N ARG A 121 -3.02 12.52 1.48
CA ARG A 121 -3.26 13.00 2.84
C ARG A 121 -4.65 12.61 3.35
N ASP A 122 -5.69 12.74 2.53
CA ASP A 122 -7.06 12.40 2.93
C ASP A 122 -7.20 10.89 3.19
N LEU A 123 -6.58 10.05 2.36
CA LEU A 123 -6.50 8.59 2.56
C LEU A 123 -5.68 8.22 3.79
N LEU A 124 -4.55 8.87 4.02
CA LEU A 124 -3.77 8.69 5.24
C LEU A 124 -4.63 9.02 6.47
N GLN A 125 -5.30 10.17 6.50
CA GLN A 125 -6.17 10.53 7.62
C GLN A 125 -7.31 9.53 7.84
N ALA A 126 -7.94 9.04 6.76
CA ALA A 126 -8.95 7.99 6.85
C ALA A 126 -8.36 6.71 7.45
N SER A 127 -7.15 6.32 7.02
CA SER A 127 -6.46 5.14 7.49
C SER A 127 -6.04 5.23 8.95
N LEU A 128 -5.55 6.39 9.41
CA LEU A 128 -5.17 6.59 10.82
C LEU A 128 -6.37 6.40 11.76
N ARG A 129 -7.58 6.76 11.29
CA ARG A 129 -8.85 6.57 11.99
C ARG A 129 -9.38 5.12 11.88
N ALA A 130 -9.04 4.42 10.81
CA ALA A 130 -9.47 3.05 10.60
C ALA A 130 -8.75 2.10 11.59
N GLN A 131 -9.52 1.18 12.18
CA GLN A 131 -8.98 0.13 13.06
C GLN A 131 -8.51 -1.12 12.29
N GLY A 132 -8.78 -1.19 10.99
CA GLY A 132 -8.41 -2.34 10.16
C GLY A 132 -8.61 -2.05 8.67
N ALA A 133 -8.52 -3.11 7.88
CA ALA A 133 -8.68 -3.06 6.43
C ALA A 133 -10.05 -2.47 6.04
N GLN A 134 -10.05 -1.54 5.08
CA GLN A 134 -11.25 -1.01 4.46
C GLN A 134 -11.24 -1.39 2.98
N LEU A 135 -12.13 -2.30 2.60
CA LEU A 135 -12.35 -2.70 1.21
C LEU A 135 -13.59 -2.01 0.65
N VAL A 136 -13.41 -1.37 -0.50
CA VAL A 136 -14.48 -0.89 -1.38
C VAL A 136 -14.50 -1.82 -2.59
N VAL A 137 -15.59 -2.54 -2.80
CA VAL A 137 -15.73 -3.53 -3.89
C VAL A 137 -16.18 -2.88 -5.21
N ASP A 138 -16.91 -1.77 -5.13
CA ASP A 138 -17.36 -0.98 -6.29
C ASP A 138 -17.34 0.50 -5.92
N SER A 139 -16.31 1.22 -6.37
CA SER A 139 -16.13 2.64 -6.05
C SER A 139 -17.19 3.59 -6.62
N ARG A 140 -18.02 3.11 -7.57
CA ARG A 140 -19.18 3.88 -8.06
C ARG A 140 -20.31 3.92 -7.04
N LYS A 141 -20.41 2.89 -6.20
CA LYS A 141 -21.45 2.76 -5.16
C LYS A 141 -20.96 3.22 -3.79
N ASP A 142 -19.66 3.16 -3.55
CA ASP A 142 -19.05 3.52 -2.28
C ASP A 142 -17.79 4.36 -2.51
N ASN A 143 -17.87 5.64 -2.15
CA ASN A 143 -16.81 6.62 -2.38
C ASN A 143 -15.95 6.91 -1.14
N ARG A 144 -16.00 6.06 -0.10
CA ARG A 144 -15.24 6.27 1.14
C ARG A 144 -13.73 6.38 0.91
N LEU A 145 -13.23 5.73 -0.15
CA LEU A 145 -11.83 5.75 -0.56
C LEU A 145 -11.62 6.56 -1.85
N GLY A 146 -12.42 7.61 -2.03
CA GLY A 146 -12.50 8.41 -3.24
C GLY A 146 -13.31 7.74 -4.35
N GLN A 147 -13.63 8.51 -5.39
CA GLN A 147 -14.19 7.99 -6.64
C GLN A 147 -13.14 7.93 -7.74
N ARG A 148 -13.44 7.23 -8.82
CA ARG A 148 -12.67 7.25 -10.05
C ARG A 148 -13.18 8.39 -10.91
N GLU A 149 -12.29 9.23 -11.44
CA GLU A 149 -12.69 10.41 -12.22
C GLU A 149 -13.37 10.06 -13.55
N ASP A 150 -13.08 8.89 -14.11
CA ASP A 150 -13.62 8.42 -15.39
C ASP A 150 -14.90 7.55 -15.25
N GLY A 151 -15.43 7.39 -14.03
CA GLY A 151 -16.65 6.61 -13.78
C GLY A 151 -16.51 5.09 -13.90
N GLY A 152 -15.29 4.54 -13.93
CA GLY A 152 -15.04 3.09 -13.93
C GLY A 152 -15.34 2.38 -12.59
N THR A 153 -15.54 1.06 -12.62
CA THR A 153 -15.54 0.20 -11.42
C THR A 153 -14.12 -0.20 -11.07
N ASP A 154 -13.64 0.25 -9.92
CA ASP A 154 -12.44 -0.32 -9.30
C ASP A 154 -12.76 -0.79 -7.88
N GLN A 155 -12.01 -1.79 -7.44
CA GLN A 155 -11.88 -2.19 -6.05
C GLN A 155 -10.77 -1.34 -5.42
N ARG A 156 -10.99 -0.89 -4.18
CA ARG A 156 -10.01 -0.10 -3.43
C ARG A 156 -9.82 -0.69 -2.06
N LEU A 157 -8.57 -0.82 -1.65
CA LEU A 157 -8.22 -1.33 -0.34
C LEU A 157 -7.32 -0.34 0.38
N LEU A 158 -7.76 0.08 1.55
CA LEU A 158 -6.98 0.90 2.47
C LEU A 158 -6.63 0.05 3.70
N LEU A 159 -5.35 -0.05 4.00
CA LEU A 159 -4.83 -0.82 5.13
C LEU A 159 -4.00 0.11 6.01
N PRO A 160 -4.35 0.27 7.29
CA PRO A 160 -3.49 0.98 8.22
C PRO A 160 -2.27 0.14 8.56
N LEU A 161 -1.08 0.75 8.52
CA LEU A 161 0.14 0.18 9.09
C LEU A 161 0.16 0.61 10.55
N ARG A 162 0.03 -0.34 11.47
CA ARG A 162 -0.08 -0.05 12.91
C ARG A 162 0.93 -0.87 13.69
N THR A 163 1.53 -0.24 14.69
CA THR A 163 2.11 -0.96 15.82
C THR A 163 1.12 -0.97 16.98
N GLN A 164 1.47 -1.64 18.07
CA GLN A 164 0.67 -1.60 19.30
C GLN A 164 0.50 -0.18 19.85
N GLU A 165 1.47 0.69 19.61
CA GLU A 165 1.52 2.04 20.20
C GLU A 165 0.85 3.09 19.31
N SER A 166 1.03 3.01 17.99
CA SER A 166 0.51 4.03 17.08
C SER A 166 0.39 3.54 15.63
N PRO A 167 -0.52 4.14 14.83
CA PRO A 167 -0.44 3.99 13.38
C PRO A 167 0.83 4.66 12.86
N VAL A 168 1.58 3.95 12.03
CA VAL A 168 2.87 4.37 11.47
C VAL A 168 2.78 4.65 9.97
N GLY A 169 1.66 4.32 9.33
CA GLY A 169 1.50 4.43 7.88
C GLY A 169 0.20 3.85 7.33
N THR A 170 0.19 3.70 6.02
CA THR A 170 -0.93 3.23 5.21
C THR A 170 -0.43 2.52 3.98
N ILE A 171 -1.11 1.44 3.59
CA ILE A 171 -1.07 0.88 2.24
C ILE A 171 -2.41 1.22 1.58
N PHE A 172 -2.35 1.69 0.34
CA PHE A 172 -3.53 1.89 -0.48
C PHE A 172 -3.35 1.23 -1.84
N LEU A 173 -4.34 0.43 -2.26
CA LEU A 173 -4.34 -0.29 -3.53
C LEU A 173 -5.63 -0.03 -4.29
N ILE A 174 -5.52 0.04 -5.61
CA ILE A 174 -6.62 0.09 -6.57
C ILE A 174 -6.46 -1.10 -7.53
N ALA A 175 -7.52 -1.90 -7.64
CA ALA A 175 -7.62 -3.01 -8.57
C ALA A 175 -8.83 -2.85 -9.51
N ASN A 176 -8.67 -2.95 -10.83
CA ASN A 176 -9.75 -2.78 -11.81
C ASN A 176 -10.44 -4.10 -12.14
N ALA A 177 -9.73 -5.22 -11.96
CA ALA A 177 -10.28 -6.54 -12.15
C ALA A 177 -11.24 -6.90 -10.99
N PRO A 178 -12.49 -7.31 -11.28
CA PRO A 178 -13.41 -7.78 -10.25
C PRO A 178 -12.81 -8.96 -9.46
N GLY A 179 -12.82 -8.86 -8.14
CA GLY A 179 -12.31 -9.92 -7.26
C GLY A 179 -10.80 -9.96 -7.09
N ALA A 180 -10.04 -9.04 -7.70
CA ALA A 180 -8.58 -8.97 -7.55
C ALA A 180 -8.13 -8.66 -6.11
N LEU A 181 -8.99 -8.00 -5.32
CA LEU A 181 -8.85 -7.81 -3.88
C LEU A 181 -9.89 -8.65 -3.13
N GLY A 182 -9.93 -9.95 -3.43
CA GLY A 182 -10.76 -10.93 -2.75
C GLY A 182 -10.29 -11.23 -1.32
N GLU A 183 -11.05 -12.06 -0.60
CA GLU A 183 -10.84 -12.39 0.82
C GLU A 183 -9.40 -12.84 1.11
N GLN A 184 -8.87 -13.82 0.38
CA GLN A 184 -7.51 -14.33 0.57
C GLN A 184 -6.44 -13.25 0.40
N SER A 185 -6.64 -12.33 -0.55
CA SER A 185 -5.74 -11.21 -0.78
C SER A 185 -5.82 -10.20 0.37
N VAL A 186 -7.01 -9.91 0.87
CA VAL A 186 -7.21 -9.01 2.01
C VAL A 186 -6.61 -9.59 3.29
N ASP A 187 -6.78 -10.88 3.56
CA ASP A 187 -6.22 -11.55 4.73
C ASP A 187 -4.70 -11.52 4.70
N PHE A 188 -4.11 -11.93 3.57
CA PHE A 188 -2.66 -11.85 3.36
C PHE A 188 -2.15 -10.42 3.55
N LEU A 189 -2.81 -9.43 2.93
CA LEU A 189 -2.38 -8.04 3.00
C LEU A 189 -2.54 -7.44 4.39
N THR A 190 -3.52 -7.90 5.17
CA THR A 190 -3.69 -7.51 6.57
C THR A 190 -2.51 -8.01 7.39
N LEU A 191 -2.17 -9.30 7.29
CA LEU A 191 -0.99 -9.86 7.97
C LEU A 191 0.32 -9.21 7.51
N PHE A 192 0.43 -8.95 6.21
CA PHE A 192 1.58 -8.23 5.65
C PHE A 192 1.67 -6.80 6.19
N SER A 193 0.54 -6.12 6.40
CA SER A 193 0.52 -4.76 6.94
C SER A 193 1.11 -4.68 8.35
N ASP A 194 0.88 -5.71 9.18
CA ASP A 194 1.47 -5.81 10.52
C ASP A 194 2.99 -6.01 10.45
N VAL A 195 3.44 -6.93 9.59
CA VAL A 195 4.88 -7.18 9.36
C VAL A 195 5.57 -5.93 8.82
N ALA A 196 4.96 -5.25 7.86
CA ALA A 196 5.48 -4.02 7.27
C ALA A 196 5.60 -2.90 8.31
N ALA A 197 4.59 -2.71 9.16
CA ALA A 197 4.62 -1.71 10.22
C ALA A 197 5.80 -1.93 11.18
N LEU A 198 6.01 -3.17 11.62
CA LEU A 198 7.12 -3.54 12.48
C LEU A 198 8.48 -3.30 11.80
N ALA A 199 8.61 -3.69 10.53
CA ALA A 199 9.84 -3.51 9.78
C ALA A 199 10.19 -2.04 9.59
N ILE A 200 9.19 -1.20 9.29
CA ILE A 200 9.35 0.25 9.15
C ILE A 200 9.89 0.85 10.45
N VAL A 201 9.28 0.50 11.59
CA VAL A 201 9.75 1.00 12.90
C VAL A 201 11.17 0.54 13.20
N ASN A 202 11.50 -0.71 12.91
CA ASN A 202 12.86 -1.23 13.15
C ASN A 202 13.90 -0.53 12.28
N CYS A 203 13.68 -0.40 10.97
CA CYS A 203 14.60 0.32 10.09
C CYS A 203 14.69 1.80 10.47
N ALA A 204 13.59 2.43 10.85
CA ALA A 204 13.58 3.81 11.31
C ALA A 204 14.37 4.02 12.61
N ARG A 205 14.45 3.01 13.49
CA ARG A 205 15.31 3.03 14.69
C ARG A 205 16.80 2.93 14.31
N ILE A 206 17.14 1.98 13.44
CA ILE A 206 18.51 1.79 12.94
C ILE A 206 19.03 3.06 12.25
N ASP A 207 18.21 3.69 11.41
CA ASP A 207 18.57 4.95 10.72
C ASP A 207 18.83 6.12 11.71
N ARG A 208 18.26 6.08 12.92
CA ARG A 208 18.54 7.07 13.99
C ARG A 208 19.82 6.74 14.79
N GLY A 209 20.46 5.60 14.54
CA GLY A 209 21.62 5.13 15.32
C GLY A 209 21.26 4.55 16.69
N LEU A 210 20.02 4.08 16.87
CA LEU A 210 19.52 3.36 18.05
C LEU A 210 19.42 1.87 17.76
#